data_AF-A0A9X6QXJ6-F1
#
_entry.id   AF-A0A9X6QXJ6-F1
#
_cell.length_a   1.000
_cell.length_b   1.000
_cell.length_c   1.000
_cell.angle_alpha   90.00
_cell.angle_beta   90.00
_cell.angle_gamma   90.00
#
_symmetry.space_group_name_H-M   'P 1'
#
loop_
_entity.id
_entity.type
_entity.pdbx_description
1 polymer ?
#
loop_
_entity_poly.entity_id
_entity_poly.type
_entity_poly.pdbx_seq_one_letter_code
_entity_poly.pdbx_strand_id
1 'polypeptide(L)'
;MLKKLVIGALATGVMLSGAGGVMAAENTPALSKEKVADLNTLSTAYTTVNVYGSTVEFAVKGLENPFTSTYYQKIAWTNSYSDPNNYNTLAVAYPQSGNDYKAYGYESLNNVKQKIGSGQTVYGFALAKNGTWYPAGQATINY
;
A
#
# COMPACT_ATOMS: atom_id res chain seq x y z
N MET A 1 5.43 47.85 -9.04
CA MET A 1 6.77 48.40 -9.34
C MET A 1 7.81 47.41 -8.86
N LEU A 2 8.51 46.79 -9.82
CA LEU A 2 9.49 45.72 -9.61
C LEU A 2 10.85 46.34 -9.20
N LYS A 3 11.44 45.91 -8.08
CA LYS A 3 12.82 46.27 -7.72
C LYS A 3 13.65 44.99 -7.54
N LYS A 4 14.73 44.95 -8.32
CA LYS A 4 15.64 43.85 -8.60
C LYS A 4 16.45 43.48 -7.35
N LEU A 5 16.76 42.19 -7.18
CA LEU A 5 17.88 41.78 -6.33
C LEU A 5 18.94 41.08 -7.17
N VAL A 6 20.18 41.47 -6.90
CA VAL A 6 21.39 41.30 -7.67
C VAL A 6 21.89 39.85 -7.62
N ILE A 7 22.26 39.34 -8.79
CA ILE A 7 22.98 38.08 -8.98
C ILE A 7 24.42 38.30 -8.52
N GLY A 8 24.82 37.63 -7.44
CA GLY A 8 26.22 37.55 -7.01
C GLY A 8 26.90 36.38 -7.70
N ALA A 9 27.73 36.67 -8.70
CA ALA A 9 28.76 35.76 -9.17
C ALA A 9 30.03 35.99 -8.34
N LEU A 10 30.68 34.92 -7.86
CA LEU A 10 32.11 34.96 -7.61
C LEU A 10 32.73 33.64 -8.09
N ALA A 11 33.62 33.79 -9.06
CA ALA A 11 34.29 32.75 -9.79
C ALA A 11 35.55 32.26 -9.06
N THR A 12 36.02 31.06 -9.48
CA THR A 12 37.43 30.58 -9.48
C THR A 12 38.16 30.54 -8.13
N GLY A 13 38.79 29.47 -7.69
CA GLY A 13 39.24 28.24 -8.31
C GLY A 13 40.43 27.77 -7.47
N VAL A 14 40.50 26.49 -7.13
CA VAL A 14 41.72 25.91 -6.58
C VAL A 14 42.02 24.67 -7.40
N MET A 15 43.03 24.80 -8.26
CA MET A 15 43.71 23.66 -8.88
C MET A 15 44.73 23.14 -7.87
N LEU A 16 44.62 21.87 -7.48
CA LEU A 16 45.74 21.09 -6.97
C LEU A 16 45.83 19.83 -7.83
N SER A 17 46.69 19.92 -8.85
CA SER A 17 47.28 18.75 -9.49
C SER A 17 48.39 18.23 -8.58
N GLY A 18 48.49 16.91 -8.43
CA GLY A 18 49.59 16.33 -7.66
C GLY A 18 49.46 14.83 -7.40
N ALA A 19 50.04 14.07 -8.32
CA ALA A 19 50.77 12.82 -8.08
C ALA A 19 50.03 11.59 -7.50
N GLY A 20 49.84 10.61 -8.40
CA GLY A 20 50.38 9.25 -8.25
C GLY A 20 50.32 8.60 -6.87
N GLY A 21 49.35 7.71 -6.71
CA GLY A 21 49.34 6.68 -5.67
C GLY A 21 48.24 5.69 -5.99
N VAL A 22 48.59 4.62 -6.71
CA VAL A 22 47.74 3.42 -6.74
C VAL A 22 47.76 2.85 -5.33
N MET A 23 46.60 2.82 -4.67
CA MET A 23 46.41 2.02 -3.46
C MET A 23 45.13 1.21 -3.61
N ALA A 24 45.28 -0.03 -3.20
CA ALA A 24 44.46 -1.17 -3.50
C ALA A 24 43.08 -1.12 -2.82
N ALA A 25 42.19 -1.90 -3.42
CA ALA A 25 40.95 -2.44 -2.88
C ALA A 25 40.73 -2.29 -1.37
N GLU A 26 39.69 -1.56 -1.01
CA GLU A 26 38.81 -1.96 0.08
C GLU A 26 37.40 -2.09 -0.49
N ASN A 27 36.94 -3.33 -0.55
CA ASN A 27 35.64 -3.71 -1.03
C ASN A 27 34.65 -3.36 0.10
N THR A 28 34.25 -2.10 0.20
CA THR A 28 33.19 -1.67 1.10
C THR A 28 31.90 -2.33 0.62
N PRO A 29 31.27 -3.23 1.39
CA PRO A 29 29.96 -3.71 1.02
C PRO A 29 29.06 -2.48 1.00
N ALA A 30 28.55 -2.16 -0.19
CA ALA A 30 27.39 -1.32 -0.30
C ALA A 30 26.37 -1.91 0.67
N LEU A 31 26.03 -1.16 1.73
CA LEU A 31 24.83 -1.37 2.50
C LEU A 31 23.69 -1.27 1.51
N SER A 32 23.40 -2.41 0.86
CA SER A 32 22.10 -2.69 0.31
C SER A 32 21.13 -2.26 1.38
N LYS A 33 20.25 -1.31 1.05
CA LYS A 33 18.99 -1.18 1.76
C LYS A 33 18.33 -2.54 1.60
N GLU A 34 18.66 -3.45 2.50
CA GLU A 34 17.92 -4.66 2.74
C GLU A 34 16.49 -4.18 2.89
N LYS A 35 15.69 -4.59 1.91
CA LYS A 35 14.25 -4.72 2.01
C LYS A 35 13.93 -4.96 3.47
N VAL A 36 13.28 -4.00 4.12
CA VAL A 36 12.65 -4.16 5.43
C VAL A 36 11.56 -5.21 5.25
N ALA A 37 11.97 -6.47 5.17
CA ALA A 37 11.19 -7.57 5.67
C ALA A 37 11.09 -7.38 7.19
N ASP A 38 10.00 -7.86 7.76
CA ASP A 38 9.80 -7.99 9.22
C ASP A 38 9.13 -6.82 9.95
N LEU A 39 8.01 -6.34 9.39
CA LEU A 39 6.83 -5.97 10.20
C LEU A 39 5.51 -6.60 9.71
N ASN A 40 5.53 -7.39 8.63
CA ASN A 40 4.33 -8.06 8.07
C ASN A 40 4.12 -9.51 8.59
N THR A 41 4.89 -9.96 9.58
CA THR A 41 4.98 -11.38 9.97
C THR A 41 4.03 -11.84 11.07
N LEU A 42 2.99 -11.07 11.44
CA LEU A 42 2.00 -11.51 12.46
C LEU A 42 0.53 -11.33 12.07
N SER A 43 0.22 -10.67 10.95
CA SER A 43 -1.18 -10.54 10.52
C SER A 43 -1.65 -11.86 9.91
N THR A 44 -2.58 -12.53 10.57
CA THR A 44 -3.28 -13.71 10.04
C THR A 44 -4.37 -13.33 9.03
N ALA A 45 -4.56 -12.03 8.80
CA ALA A 45 -5.61 -11.52 7.92
C ALA A 45 -5.26 -11.79 6.46
N TYR A 46 -6.20 -12.41 5.74
CA TYR A 46 -6.08 -12.68 4.32
C TYR A 46 -7.32 -12.20 3.56
N THR A 47 -7.09 -11.82 2.30
CA THR A 47 -8.13 -11.36 1.40
C THR A 47 -8.53 -12.47 0.45
N THR A 48 -9.82 -12.55 0.12
CA THR A 48 -10.35 -13.41 -0.94
C THR A 48 -11.28 -12.62 -1.84
N VAL A 49 -11.37 -13.01 -3.11
CA VAL A 49 -12.29 -12.41 -4.08
C VAL A 49 -12.98 -13.52 -4.86
N ASN A 50 -14.31 -13.49 -4.89
CA ASN A 50 -15.14 -14.45 -5.62
C ASN A 50 -16.09 -13.70 -6.55
N VAL A 51 -16.28 -14.20 -7.76
CA VAL A 51 -17.19 -13.62 -8.74
C VAL A 51 -18.38 -14.54 -8.94
N TYR A 52 -19.58 -14.04 -8.63
CA TYR A 52 -20.85 -14.74 -8.70
C TYR A 52 -21.74 -14.06 -9.74
N GLY A 53 -21.59 -14.46 -11.01
CA GLY A 53 -22.33 -13.87 -12.12
C GLY A 53 -22.05 -12.36 -12.25
N SER A 54 -23.01 -11.52 -11.86
CA SER A 54 -22.91 -10.05 -11.92
C SER A 54 -22.38 -9.40 -10.65
N THR A 55 -22.12 -10.16 -9.58
CA THR A 55 -21.68 -9.65 -8.28
C THR A 55 -20.27 -10.15 -7.96
N VAL A 56 -19.44 -9.27 -7.42
CA VAL A 56 -18.13 -9.62 -6.86
C VAL A 56 -18.22 -9.52 -5.34
N GLU A 57 -17.92 -10.64 -4.68
CA GLU A 57 -17.71 -10.70 -3.24
C GLU A 57 -16.24 -10.52 -2.93
N PHE A 58 -15.95 -9.58 -2.04
CA PHE A 58 -14.65 -9.39 -1.43
C PHE A 58 -14.75 -9.79 0.04
N ALA A 59 -13.74 -10.47 0.56
CA ALA A 59 -13.68 -10.78 1.98
C ALA A 59 -12.27 -10.54 2.54
N VAL A 60 -12.24 -10.16 3.81
CA VAL A 60 -11.06 -10.25 4.66
C VAL A 60 -11.43 -11.20 5.79
N LYS A 61 -10.60 -12.20 6.06
CA LYS A 61 -10.80 -13.20 7.12
C LYS A 61 -9.53 -13.30 7.95
N GLY A 62 -9.65 -13.79 9.18
CA GLY A 62 -8.49 -13.87 10.09
C GLY A 62 -8.06 -12.51 10.58
N LEU A 63 -9.00 -11.56 10.75
CA LEU A 63 -8.69 -10.31 11.44
C LEU A 63 -8.20 -10.60 12.85
N GLU A 64 -7.30 -9.78 13.37
CA GLU A 64 -6.77 -9.94 14.73
C GLU A 64 -7.86 -9.76 15.79
N ASN A 65 -8.82 -8.86 15.53
CA ASN A 65 -9.96 -8.60 16.39
C ASN A 65 -11.27 -8.82 15.62
N PRO A 66 -12.40 -9.07 16.31
CA PRO A 66 -13.71 -9.10 15.67
C PRO A 66 -14.00 -7.79 14.94
N PHE A 67 -14.61 -7.87 13.75
CA PHE A 67 -14.87 -6.71 12.88
C PHE A 67 -16.00 -5.81 13.41
N THR A 68 -15.70 -5.11 14.50
CA THR A 68 -16.62 -4.26 15.27
C THR A 68 -16.11 -2.82 15.32
N SER A 69 -17.02 -1.88 15.63
CA SER A 69 -16.72 -0.44 15.70
C SER A 69 -15.78 -0.05 16.85
N THR A 70 -15.51 -0.99 17.76
CA THR A 70 -14.51 -0.90 18.83
C THR A 70 -13.09 -0.89 18.24
N TYR A 71 -12.81 -1.78 17.29
CA TYR A 71 -11.46 -2.02 16.79
C TYR A 71 -11.24 -1.44 15.39
N TYR A 72 -12.29 -1.33 14.58
CA TYR A 72 -12.20 -0.94 13.18
C TYR A 72 -13.17 0.20 12.85
N GLN A 73 -12.80 1.01 11.87
CA GLN A 73 -13.72 1.97 11.25
C GLN A 73 -14.35 1.39 9.98
N LYS A 74 -13.55 0.72 9.15
CA LYS A 74 -13.99 0.04 7.92
C LYS A 74 -12.91 -0.89 7.38
N ILE A 75 -13.30 -1.73 6.43
CA ILE A 75 -12.41 -2.49 5.55
C ILE A 75 -12.60 -1.95 4.14
N ALA A 76 -11.53 -1.92 3.35
CA ALA A 76 -11.58 -1.54 1.95
C ALA A 76 -10.78 -2.53 1.11
N TRP A 77 -11.27 -2.82 -0.09
CA TRP A 77 -10.54 -3.57 -1.11
C TRP A 77 -10.16 -2.64 -2.25
N THR A 78 -8.92 -2.70 -2.71
CA THR A 78 -8.37 -1.76 -3.69
C THR A 78 -7.68 -2.47 -4.84
N ASN A 79 -7.47 -1.76 -5.96
CA ASN A 79 -6.74 -2.23 -7.13
C ASN A 79 -5.23 -1.92 -7.10
N SER A 80 -4.71 -1.42 -5.97
CA SER A 80 -3.31 -1.05 -5.82
C SER A 80 -2.85 -1.19 -4.37
N TYR A 81 -1.55 -1.45 -4.18
CA TYR A 81 -0.94 -1.53 -2.85
C TYR A 81 -0.62 -0.14 -2.29
N SER A 82 -1.64 0.70 -2.21
CA SER A 82 -1.60 2.04 -1.63
C SER A 82 -2.83 2.26 -0.76
N ASP A 83 -2.74 3.21 0.17
CA ASP A 83 -3.85 3.52 1.06
C ASP A 83 -5.17 3.75 0.29
N PRO A 84 -6.29 3.18 0.78
CA PRO A 84 -7.58 3.32 0.13
C PRO A 84 -8.02 4.79 -0.04
N ASN A 85 -8.46 5.11 -1.25
CA ASN A 85 -9.02 6.40 -1.66
C ASN A 85 -10.12 6.22 -2.72
N ASN A 86 -10.75 7.32 -3.16
CA ASN A 86 -11.89 7.27 -4.07
C ASN A 86 -11.58 6.66 -5.46
N TYR A 87 -10.32 6.69 -5.89
CA TYR A 87 -9.91 6.22 -7.21
C TYR A 87 -9.54 4.74 -7.20
N ASN A 88 -8.83 4.27 -6.17
CA ASN A 88 -8.34 2.89 -6.11
C ASN A 88 -9.29 1.91 -5.41
N THR A 89 -10.31 2.39 -4.68
CA THR A 89 -11.22 1.53 -3.90
C THR A 89 -12.24 0.83 -4.80
N LEU A 90 -12.30 -0.49 -4.70
CA LEU A 90 -13.25 -1.37 -5.38
C LEU A 90 -14.52 -1.56 -4.56
N ALA A 91 -14.38 -1.84 -3.26
CA ALA A 91 -15.49 -2.05 -2.35
C ALA A 91 -15.10 -1.65 -0.92
N VAL A 92 -16.09 -1.41 -0.07
CA VAL A 92 -15.90 -1.12 1.36
C VAL A 92 -16.88 -1.92 2.20
N ALA A 93 -16.47 -2.25 3.42
CA ALA A 93 -17.33 -2.84 4.44
C ALA A 93 -17.23 -2.02 5.73
N TYR A 94 -18.37 -1.85 6.41
CA TYR A 94 -18.42 -1.16 7.70
C TYR A 94 -18.75 -2.16 8.82
N PRO A 95 -18.22 -1.96 10.04
CA PRO A 95 -18.51 -2.85 11.16
C PRO A 95 -20.00 -2.86 11.50
N GLN A 96 -20.53 -4.05 11.78
CA GLN A 96 -21.91 -4.29 12.21
C GLN A 96 -21.91 -5.10 13.52
N SER A 97 -23.04 -5.07 14.23
CA SER A 97 -23.20 -5.88 15.45
C SER A 97 -23.22 -7.37 15.09
N GLY A 98 -22.47 -8.19 15.83
CA GLY A 98 -22.42 -9.65 15.61
C GLY A 98 -21.40 -10.12 14.57
N ASN A 99 -20.45 -9.27 14.17
CA ASN A 99 -19.40 -9.68 13.23
C ASN A 99 -18.29 -10.51 13.87
N ASP A 100 -17.93 -11.59 13.20
CA ASP A 100 -16.77 -12.45 13.50
C ASP A 100 -15.43 -11.73 13.19
N TYR A 101 -14.33 -12.49 13.21
CA TYR A 101 -12.99 -12.09 12.76
C TYR A 101 -12.88 -12.00 11.22
N LYS A 102 -13.93 -11.48 10.56
CA LYS A 102 -14.04 -11.38 9.11
C LYS A 102 -14.95 -10.22 8.67
N ALA A 103 -14.75 -9.75 7.46
CA ALA A 103 -15.54 -8.70 6.82
C ALA A 103 -15.84 -9.07 5.37
N TYR A 104 -17.00 -8.65 4.88
CA TYR A 104 -17.45 -8.86 3.51
C TYR A 104 -17.87 -7.55 2.86
N GLY A 105 -17.48 -7.38 1.60
CA GLY A 105 -17.90 -6.28 0.74
C GLY A 105 -18.41 -6.84 -0.58
N TYR A 106 -19.40 -6.16 -1.16
CA TYR A 106 -20.01 -6.58 -2.41
C TYR A 106 -20.03 -5.40 -3.39
N GLU A 107 -19.74 -5.67 -4.65
CA GLU A 107 -19.81 -4.67 -5.73
C GLU A 107 -20.27 -5.34 -7.03
N SER A 108 -20.88 -4.57 -7.92
CA SER A 108 -21.21 -5.04 -9.26
C SER A 108 -19.94 -5.34 -10.05
N LEU A 109 -19.90 -6.47 -10.74
CA LEU A 109 -18.82 -6.83 -11.65
C LEU A 109 -18.57 -5.73 -12.71
N ASN A 110 -19.62 -5.04 -13.17
CA ASN A 110 -19.48 -3.96 -14.13
C ASN A 110 -18.73 -2.74 -13.56
N ASN A 111 -18.87 -2.45 -12.27
CA ASN A 111 -18.15 -1.38 -11.60
C ASN A 111 -16.69 -1.79 -11.32
N VAL A 112 -16.48 -3.05 -10.92
CA VAL A 112 -15.13 -3.61 -10.71
C VAL A 112 -14.33 -3.59 -12.01
N LYS A 113 -14.91 -4.01 -13.13
CA LYS A 113 -14.28 -4.00 -14.48
C LYS A 113 -13.81 -2.62 -14.95
N GLN A 114 -14.38 -1.54 -14.41
CA GLN A 114 -13.94 -0.18 -14.74
C GLN A 114 -12.63 0.20 -14.04
N LYS A 115 -12.25 -0.52 -12.97
CA LYS A 115 -11.10 -0.16 -12.11
C LYS A 115 -9.98 -1.21 -12.12
N ILE A 116 -10.29 -2.46 -12.41
CA ILE A 116 -9.33 -3.56 -12.40
C ILE A 116 -9.69 -4.57 -13.50
N GLY A 117 -8.67 -5.20 -14.09
CA GLY A 117 -8.77 -6.25 -15.10
C GLY A 117 -8.78 -7.67 -14.51
N SER A 118 -9.21 -8.64 -15.31
CA SER A 118 -9.15 -10.07 -14.96
C SER A 118 -7.69 -10.51 -14.85
N GLY A 119 -7.35 -11.34 -13.86
CA GLY A 119 -6.00 -11.78 -13.54
C GLY A 119 -5.16 -10.76 -12.74
N GLN A 120 -5.70 -9.59 -12.40
CA GLN A 120 -4.99 -8.60 -11.58
C GLN A 120 -5.22 -8.81 -10.08
N THR A 121 -4.39 -8.14 -9.27
CA THR A 121 -4.38 -8.28 -7.81
C THR A 121 -5.30 -7.26 -7.15
N VAL A 122 -6.12 -7.75 -6.23
CA VAL A 122 -6.92 -6.98 -5.28
C VAL A 122 -6.22 -7.02 -3.92
N TYR A 123 -6.13 -5.87 -3.27
CA TYR A 123 -5.51 -5.72 -1.95
C TYR A 123 -6.56 -5.36 -0.92
N GLY A 124 -6.58 -6.07 0.22
CA GLY A 124 -7.46 -5.74 1.34
C GLY A 124 -6.73 -4.86 2.36
N PHE A 125 -7.47 -3.93 2.95
CA PHE A 125 -6.97 -3.03 3.99
C PHE A 125 -8.00 -2.88 5.11
N ALA A 126 -7.52 -2.86 6.35
CA ALA A 126 -8.31 -2.60 7.54
C ALA A 126 -7.98 -1.21 8.10
N LEU A 127 -8.98 -0.33 8.20
CA LEU A 127 -8.85 0.94 8.91
C LEU A 127 -9.13 0.67 10.38
N ALA A 128 -8.08 0.63 11.19
CA ALA A 128 -8.23 0.47 12.63
C ALA A 128 -8.87 1.71 13.24
N LYS A 129 -9.40 1.58 14.45
CA LYS A 129 -10.08 2.67 15.15
C LYS A 129 -9.21 3.91 15.32
N ASN A 130 -7.89 3.71 15.47
CA ASN A 130 -6.88 4.76 15.55
C ASN A 130 -6.66 5.56 14.25
N GLY A 131 -7.34 5.22 13.15
CA GLY A 131 -7.25 5.93 11.87
C GLY A 131 -6.10 5.48 10.96
N THR A 132 -5.39 4.41 11.32
CA THR A 132 -4.31 3.85 10.49
C THR A 132 -4.80 2.69 9.63
N TRP A 133 -4.38 2.67 8.36
CA TRP A 133 -4.61 1.55 7.46
C TRP A 133 -3.57 0.44 7.67
N TYR A 134 -4.05 -0.79 7.80
CA TYR A 134 -3.21 -1.99 7.87
C TYR A 134 -3.51 -2.92 6.70
N PRO A 135 -2.49 -3.43 5.99
CA PRO A 135 -2.69 -4.44 4.96
C PRO A 135 -3.36 -5.71 5.53
N ALA A 136 -4.32 -6.26 4.80
CA ALA A 136 -5.11 -7.42 5.18
C ALA A 136 -5.08 -8.51 4.09
N GLY A 137 -3.90 -8.70 3.49
CA GLY A 137 -3.65 -9.67 2.43
C GLY A 137 -4.08 -9.20 1.03
N GLN A 138 -3.97 -10.11 0.08
CA GLN A 138 -4.27 -9.86 -1.33
C GLN A 138 -4.84 -11.12 -1.99
N ALA A 139 -5.55 -10.95 -3.10
CA ALA A 139 -6.05 -12.05 -3.93
C ALA A 139 -6.08 -11.65 -5.41
N THR A 140 -6.02 -12.63 -6.30
CA THR A 140 -6.21 -12.40 -7.73
C THR A 140 -7.70 -12.50 -8.06
N ILE A 141 -8.23 -11.51 -8.78
CA ILE A 141 -9.60 -11.57 -9.30
C ILE A 141 -9.62 -12.20 -10.69
N ASN A 142 -10.53 -13.15 -10.93
CA ASN A 142 -10.76 -13.76 -12.23
C ASN A 142 -12.25 -13.74 -12.56
N TYR A 143 -12.58 -13.30 -13.78
CA TYR A 143 -13.92 -13.23 -14.36
C TYR A 143 -13.86 -13.20 -15.89
#